data_AF-A0A2U3YU38-F1
#
_entry.id   AF-A0A2U3YU38-F1
#
_cell.length_a   1.000
_cell.length_b   1.000
_cell.length_c   1.000
_cell.angle_alpha   90.00
_cell.angle_beta   90.00
_cell.angle_gamma   90.00
#
_symmetry.space_group_name_H-M   'P 1'
#
loop_
_entity.id
_entity.type
_entity.pdbx_description
1 polymer ?
#
loop_
_entity_poly.entity_id
_entity_poly.type
_entity_poly.pdbx_seq_one_letter_code
_entity_poly.pdbx_strand_id
1 'polypeptide(L)' 'MGAGTRPVGAVGNMTIISKACSSHCVEQSYSMGKKNITCCSTDLCNANGAHALQPAAVTLALLTASGGLLLWGPSRL' A
#
# COMPACT_ATOMS: atom_id res chain seq x y z
N MET A 1 -14.51 -3.97 19.88
CA MET A 1 -13.11 -4.34 19.57
C MET A 1 -12.63 -3.50 18.40
N GLY A 2 -11.36 -3.09 18.38
CA GLY A 2 -10.73 -2.40 17.25
C GLY A 2 -9.35 -2.98 16.94
N ALA A 3 -8.76 -2.60 15.82
CA ALA A 3 -7.45 -3.03 15.38
C ALA A 3 -6.45 -1.87 15.42
N GLY A 4 -5.24 -2.13 15.92
CA GLY A 4 -4.13 -1.20 15.99
C GLY A 4 -2.99 -1.60 15.03
N THR A 5 -2.31 -0.61 14.47
CA THR A 5 -1.10 -0.81 13.64
C THR A 5 0.06 0.02 14.16
N ARG A 6 1.30 -0.49 14.08
CA ARG A 6 2.50 0.23 14.53
C ARG A 6 3.72 -0.07 13.66
N PRO A 7 4.49 0.94 13.20
CA PRO A 7 5.76 0.72 12.51
C PRO A 7 6.82 0.07 13.43
N VAL A 8 7.49 -0.98 12.96
CA VAL A 8 8.57 -1.66 13.70
C VAL A 8 9.92 -1.58 13.00
N GLY A 9 9.97 -1.27 11.71
CA GLY A 9 11.22 -1.12 10.96
C GLY A 9 10.97 -0.70 9.51
N ALA A 10 12.05 -0.60 8.74
CA ALA A 10 12.00 -0.37 7.30
C ALA A 10 13.12 -1.15 6.61
N VAL A 11 12.87 -1.64 5.39
CA VAL A 11 13.85 -2.31 4.53
C VAL A 11 13.71 -1.70 3.14
N GLY A 12 14.76 -0.99 2.68
CA GLY A 12 14.67 -0.19 1.45
C GLY A 12 13.53 0.82 1.53
N ASN A 13 12.63 0.81 0.54
CA ASN A 13 11.44 1.66 0.49
C ASN A 13 10.20 1.04 1.19
N MET A 14 10.34 -0.11 1.82
CA MET A 14 9.25 -0.84 2.47
C MET A 14 9.22 -0.56 3.98
N THR A 15 8.07 -0.17 4.52
CA THR A 15 7.87 -0.03 5.99
C THR A 15 7.29 -1.32 6.55
N ILE A 16 7.91 -1.85 7.61
CA ILE A 16 7.42 -3.01 8.35
C ILE A 16 6.47 -2.53 9.45
N ILE A 17 5.25 -3.08 9.47
CA ILE A 17 4.17 -2.68 10.37
C ILE A 17 3.68 -3.90 11.14
N SER A 18 3.65 -3.80 12.48
CA SER A 18 3.00 -4.77 13.36
C SER A 18 1.53 -4.43 13.56
N LYS A 19 0.69 -5.46 13.70
CA LYS A 19 -0.77 -5.33 13.79
C LYS A 19 -1.30 -6.14 14.97
N ALA A 20 -2.29 -5.60 15.69
CA ALA A 20 -2.91 -6.28 16.82
C ALA A 20 -4.38 -5.88 16.96
N CYS A 21 -5.20 -6.73 17.59
CA CYS A 21 -6.57 -6.41 17.97
C CYS A 21 -6.63 -6.06 19.46
N SER A 22 -7.42 -5.04 19.81
CA SER A 22 -7.63 -4.62 21.20
C SER A 22 -9.06 -4.12 21.39
N SER A 23 -9.69 -4.45 22.51
CA SER A 23 -10.96 -3.83 22.91
C SER A 23 -10.80 -2.34 23.22
N HIS A 24 -9.59 -1.91 23.58
CA HIS A 24 -9.25 -0.56 24.00
C HIS A 24 -8.02 -0.05 23.22
N CYS A 25 -8.18 0.12 21.91
CA CYS A 25 -7.14 0.68 21.06
C CYS A 25 -7.09 2.21 21.25
N VAL A 26 -5.91 2.77 21.49
CA VAL A 26 -5.69 4.20 21.69
C VAL A 26 -4.70 4.72 20.66
N GLU A 27 -5.10 5.75 19.92
CA GLU A 27 -4.25 6.49 19.00
C GLU A 27 -3.02 7.04 19.73
N GLN A 28 -1.83 6.76 19.23
CA GLN A 28 -0.59 7.32 19.77
C GLN A 28 0.26 7.82 18.62
N SER A 29 0.45 9.13 18.54
CA SER A 29 1.38 9.77 17.63
C SER A 29 2.40 10.52 18.47
N TYR A 30 3.67 10.13 18.39
CA TYR A 30 4.74 10.91 19.00
C TYR A 30 5.77 11.35 17.97
N SER A 31 5.90 12.68 17.88
CA SER A 31 7.08 13.36 17.40
C SER A 31 8.23 13.03 18.37
N MET A 32 9.43 12.72 17.87
CA MET A 32 10.62 12.28 18.64
C MET A 32 10.86 10.75 18.75
N GLY A 33 10.37 9.93 17.81
CA GLY A 33 11.09 8.70 17.41
C GLY A 33 10.49 7.32 17.74
N LYS A 34 9.32 6.96 17.16
CA LYS A 34 8.83 5.56 16.92
C LYS A 34 7.67 4.93 17.75
N LYS A 35 6.46 5.51 17.74
CA LYS A 35 5.19 4.76 17.95
C LYS A 35 4.08 5.61 17.36
N ASN A 36 3.74 5.27 16.12
CA ASN A 36 2.53 5.74 15.46
C ASN A 36 1.54 4.59 15.56
N ILE A 37 0.75 4.52 16.64
CA ILE A 37 -0.37 3.58 16.73
C ILE A 37 -1.56 4.24 16.05
N THR A 38 -2.04 3.59 14.99
CA THR A 38 -3.32 3.93 14.34
C THR A 38 -4.34 2.85 14.64
N CYS A 39 -5.53 3.26 15.07
CA CYS A 39 -6.66 2.42 15.46
C CYS A 39 -7.80 2.52 14.44
N CYS A 40 -8.52 1.42 14.25
CA CYS A 40 -9.71 1.36 13.41
C CYS A 40 -10.71 0.31 13.94
N SER A 41 -11.98 0.40 13.53
CA SER A 41 -13.08 -0.37 14.15
C SER A 41 -13.92 -1.21 13.18
N THR A 42 -13.65 -1.15 11.88
CA THR A 42 -14.34 -1.98 10.88
C THR A 42 -13.61 -3.30 10.64
N ASP A 43 -14.31 -4.30 10.12
CA ASP A 43 -13.70 -5.58 9.76
C ASP A 43 -12.56 -5.38 8.74
N LEU A 44 -11.42 -6.03 8.98
CA LEU A 44 -10.22 -5.97 8.14
C LEU A 44 -9.68 -4.55 7.89
N CYS A 45 -10.02 -3.58 8.74
CA CYS A 45 -9.65 -2.17 8.56
C CYS A 45 -8.14 -1.90 8.57
N ASN A 46 -7.34 -2.81 9.16
CA ASN A 46 -5.90 -2.74 9.19
C ASN A 46 -5.23 -3.56 8.07
N ALA A 47 -5.93 -3.92 7.00
CA ALA A 47 -5.36 -4.57 5.83
C ALA A 47 -4.27 -3.70 5.18
N ASN A 48 -3.18 -4.31 4.70
CA ASN A 48 -2.12 -3.54 4.02
C ASN A 48 -2.57 -3.21 2.58
N GLY A 49 -2.44 -1.94 2.16
CA GLY A 49 -2.81 -1.47 0.83
C GLY A 49 -1.91 -1.95 -0.32
N ALA A 50 -0.90 -2.79 -0.05
CA ALA A 50 -0.01 -3.34 -1.07
C ALA A 50 -0.72 -4.14 -2.18
N HIS A 51 -1.99 -4.50 -1.97
CA HIS A 51 -2.84 -5.16 -2.97
C HIS A 51 -3.65 -4.21 -3.85
N ALA A 52 -3.59 -2.89 -3.61
CA ALA A 52 -4.40 -1.90 -4.32
C ALA A 52 -3.73 -1.30 -5.56
N LEU A 53 -2.55 -1.79 -5.97
CA LEU A 53 -2.06 -1.53 -7.33
C LEU A 53 -2.94 -2.34 -8.28
N GLN A 54 -4.07 -1.73 -8.69
CA GLN A 54 -5.10 -2.38 -9.48
C GLN A 54 -4.47 -3.01 -10.73
N PRO A 55 -4.59 -4.34 -10.92
CA PRO A 55 -4.08 -5.02 -12.11
C PRO A 55 -4.51 -4.32 -13.40
N ALA A 56 -5.73 -3.76 -13.42
CA ALA A 56 -6.29 -3.00 -14.53
C ALA A 56 -5.41 -1.81 -14.99
N ALA A 57 -4.78 -1.07 -14.08
CA ALA A 57 -3.92 0.06 -14.44
C ALA A 57 -2.62 -0.43 -15.11
N VAL A 58 -2.07 -1.55 -14.64
CA VAL A 58 -0.89 -2.20 -15.22
C VAL A 58 -1.22 -2.80 -16.59
N THR A 59 -2.36 -3.49 -16.71
CA THR A 59 -2.81 -4.08 -17.98
C THR A 59 -3.07 -3.00 -19.03
N LEU A 60 -3.72 -1.90 -18.65
CA LEU A 60 -3.98 -0.78 -19.57
C LEU A 60 -2.67 -0.10 -20.02
N ALA A 61 -1.73 0.13 -19.11
CA ALA A 61 -0.42 0.69 -19.44
C ALA A 61 0.40 -0.21 -20.38
N LEU A 62 0.34 -1.53 -20.21
CA LEU A 62 0.97 -2.48 -21.13
C LEU A 62 0.31 -2.48 -22.50
N LEU A 63 -1.02 -2.45 -22.56
CA LEU A 63 -1.79 -2.42 -23.81
C LEU A 63 -1.55 -1.12 -24.60
N THR A 64 -1.47 0.03 -23.94
CA THR A 64 -1.18 1.31 -24.59
C THR A 64 0.26 1.38 -25.08
N ALA A 65 1.22 0.87 -24.31
CA ALA A 65 2.63 0.80 -24.72
C ALA A 65 2.82 -0.14 -25.93
N SER A 66 2.19 -1.31 -25.93
CA SER A 66 2.28 -2.27 -27.03
C SER A 66 1.50 -1.83 -28.27
N GLY A 67 0.29 -1.26 -28.10
CA GLY A 67 -0.48 -0.68 -29.20
C GLY A 67 0.22 0.52 -29.86
N GLY A 68 0.84 1.40 -29.06
CA GLY A 68 1.63 2.52 -29.58
C GLY A 68 2.89 2.08 -30.32
N LEU A 69 3.57 1.03 -29.85
CA LEU A 69 4.74 0.46 -30.52
C LEU A 69 4.40 -0.17 -31.88
N LEU A 70 3.22 -0.79 -31.99
CA LEU A 70 2.75 -1.39 -33.25
C LEU A 70 2.28 -0.34 -34.26
N LEU A 71 1.69 0.77 -33.78
CA LEU A 71 1.14 1.81 -34.66
C LEU A 71 2.21 2.82 -35.15
N TRP A 72 3.30 2.98 -34.40
CA TRP A 72 4.42 3.87 -34.72
C TRP A 72 5.74 3.11 -34.92
N GLY A 73 5.67 1.85 -35.38
CA GLY A 73 6.85 1.16 -35.88
C GLY A 73 7.41 1.90 -37.10
N PRO A 74 8.75 2.04 -37.24
CA PRO A 74 9.32 2.68 -38.41
C PRO A 74 8.89 1.88 -39.64
N SER A 75 8.07 2.49 -40.49
CA SER A 75 7.81 1.99 -41.85
C SER A 75 9.11 2.13 -42.62
N ARG A 76 10.04 1.19 -42.41
CA ARG A 76 11.32 1.14 -43.12
C ARG A 76 11.09 0.32 -44.39
N LEU A 77 10.50 0.95 -45.39
CA LEU A 77 10.73 0.64 -46.80
C LEU A 77 12.07 1.26 -47.21
#